data_AF-A0A0C3FYW8-F1
#
_entry.id   AF-A0A0C3FYW8-F1
#
_cell.length_a   1.000
_cell.length_b   1.000
_cell.length_c   1.000
_cell.angle_alpha   90.00
_cell.angle_beta   90.00
_cell.angle_gamma   90.00
#
_symmetry.space_group_name_H-M   'P 1'
#
loop_
_entity.id
_entity.type
_entity.pdbx_description
1 polymer ?
#
loop_
_entity_poly.entity_id
_entity_poly.type
_entity_poly.pdbx_seq_one_letter_code
_entity_poly.pdbx_strand_id
1 'polypeptide(L)'
;HDCLGKLREGLMSSRRKDQFSVEGEPVGGLYETSLFLAILFDSPRQTTTILSHLVPDLYSTISTPLCHLTTLISLIHHLVAAYPSQSTFRQHLVSLPYSLLPSDSGSRLWIISLASCLRSLNYSKFEELTRPSSFLSFLGVIHEPDRKMSPETVPTSTSELTPSSSLSLAKRAFHALIDSLRIKAREKTWDVIRSAYRELACHPESGASRDWLERSLSLPSIVPACRGICVDEWLERKSQEGQVRKKDGASEGTWIVCKVR
;
A
#
# COMPACT_ATOMS: atom_id res chain seq x y z
N HIS A 1 -1.32 3.93 -23.22
CA HIS A 1 -1.36 2.58 -22.61
C HIS A 1 -0.60 1.54 -23.44
N ASP A 2 -0.56 1.66 -24.78
CA ASP A 2 0.09 0.67 -25.67
C ASP A 2 1.63 0.67 -25.72
N CYS A 3 2.30 1.82 -25.53
CA CYS A 3 3.77 1.85 -25.70
C CYS A 3 4.53 1.09 -24.60
N LEU A 4 4.09 1.15 -23.35
CA LEU A 4 4.75 0.43 -22.24
C LEU A 4 4.53 -1.08 -22.34
N GLY A 5 3.35 -1.52 -22.79
CA GLY A 5 3.08 -2.93 -23.08
C GLY A 5 3.99 -3.47 -24.17
N LYS A 6 4.12 -2.74 -25.29
CA LYS A 6 4.99 -3.12 -26.41
C LYS A 6 6.48 -3.12 -26.05
N LEU A 7 6.94 -2.16 -25.23
CA LEU A 7 8.32 -2.13 -24.71
C LEU A 7 8.60 -3.32 -23.79
N ARG A 8 7.65 -3.66 -22.90
CA ARG A 8 7.76 -4.82 -22.02
C ARG A 8 7.72 -6.13 -22.80
N GLU A 9 6.83 -6.28 -23.78
CA GLU A 9 6.78 -7.46 -24.66
C GLU A 9 8.06 -7.62 -25.48
N GLY A 10 8.63 -6.51 -25.97
CA GLY A 10 9.95 -6.49 -26.60
C GLY A 10 11.05 -7.00 -25.68
N LEU A 11 11.11 -6.51 -24.44
CA LEU A 11 12.06 -6.95 -23.41
C LEU A 11 11.88 -8.42 -23.02
N MET A 12 10.63 -8.86 -22.84
CA MET A 12 10.29 -10.23 -22.44
C MET A 12 10.56 -11.25 -23.56
N SER A 13 10.31 -10.91 -24.83
CA SER A 13 10.59 -11.79 -25.97
C SER A 13 12.08 -11.91 -26.25
N SER A 14 12.85 -10.87 -25.91
CA SER A 14 14.28 -10.79 -26.17
C SER A 14 15.10 -11.80 -25.35
N ARG A 15 14.62 -12.21 -24.15
CA ARG A 15 15.35 -13.08 -23.18
C ARG A 15 16.81 -12.66 -22.93
N ARG A 16 17.20 -11.44 -23.31
CA ARG A 16 18.55 -10.92 -23.15
C ARG A 16 18.80 -10.67 -21.67
N LYS A 17 19.86 -11.28 -21.16
CA LYS A 17 20.42 -11.05 -19.81
C LYS A 17 21.62 -10.10 -19.89
N ASP A 18 21.89 -9.57 -21.08
CA ASP A 18 23.13 -8.95 -21.50
C ASP A 18 22.94 -7.43 -21.68
N GLN A 19 23.67 -6.71 -20.83
CA GLN A 19 24.30 -5.36 -20.85
C GLN A 19 23.80 -4.21 -21.78
N PHE A 20 22.82 -4.38 -22.66
CA PHE A 20 22.17 -3.25 -23.38
C PHE A 20 21.10 -2.54 -22.53
N SER A 21 20.96 -2.96 -21.28
CA SER A 21 20.28 -2.23 -20.21
C SER A 21 21.28 -1.44 -19.32
N VAL A 22 22.53 -1.23 -19.78
CA VAL A 22 23.64 -0.68 -18.96
C VAL A 22 24.22 0.65 -19.48
N GLU A 23 23.80 1.20 -20.62
CA GLU A 23 24.22 2.56 -21.01
C GLU A 23 23.11 3.57 -20.74
N GLY A 24 22.97 3.94 -19.45
CA GLY A 24 22.31 5.18 -19.02
C GLY A 24 21.42 5.04 -17.79
N GLU A 25 20.69 3.93 -17.66
CA GLU A 25 19.71 3.73 -16.59
C GLU A 25 19.80 2.27 -16.10
N PRO A 26 19.98 2.02 -14.79
CA PRO A 26 20.10 0.66 -14.27
C PRO A 26 18.84 -0.13 -14.62
N VAL A 27 18.99 -1.31 -15.23
CA VAL A 27 17.95 -2.28 -15.67
C VAL A 27 16.71 -2.38 -14.77
N GLY A 28 16.87 -2.14 -13.47
CA GLY A 28 15.77 -2.07 -12.51
C GLY A 28 14.74 -0.97 -12.80
N GLY A 29 15.15 0.18 -13.36
CA GLY A 29 14.30 1.37 -13.48
C GLY A 29 13.02 1.16 -14.30
N LEU A 30 13.09 0.44 -15.43
CA LEU A 30 11.92 0.19 -16.27
C LEU A 30 10.95 -0.83 -15.64
N TYR A 31 11.47 -1.90 -15.04
CA TYR A 31 10.64 -2.89 -14.35
C TYR A 31 10.01 -2.31 -13.08
N GLU A 32 10.78 -1.55 -12.30
CA GLU A 32 10.32 -0.82 -11.11
C GLU A 32 9.24 0.21 -11.48
N THR A 33 9.48 1.05 -12.49
CA THR A 33 8.48 2.01 -12.97
C THR A 33 7.21 1.31 -13.43
N SER A 34 7.35 0.24 -14.22
CA SER A 34 6.20 -0.55 -14.68
C SER A 34 5.43 -1.19 -13.52
N LEU A 35 6.15 -1.68 -12.50
CA LEU A 35 5.55 -2.22 -11.28
C LEU A 35 4.73 -1.16 -10.55
N PHE A 36 5.32 0.01 -10.31
CA PHE A 36 4.67 1.07 -9.55
C PHE A 36 3.45 1.61 -10.29
N LEU A 37 3.53 1.76 -11.62
CA LEU A 37 2.37 2.12 -12.43
C LEU A 37 1.30 1.04 -12.42
N ALA A 38 1.67 -0.24 -12.53
CA ALA A 38 0.70 -1.35 -12.46
C ALA A 38 -0.05 -1.37 -11.12
N ILE A 39 0.62 -1.02 -10.02
CA ILE A 39 -0.01 -0.84 -8.71
C ILE A 39 -0.96 0.35 -8.71
N LEU A 40 -0.52 1.51 -9.20
CA LEU A 40 -1.33 2.74 -9.21
C LEU A 40 -2.57 2.64 -10.12
N PHE A 41 -2.50 1.81 -11.16
CA PHE A 41 -3.62 1.51 -12.06
C PHE A 41 -4.37 0.22 -11.69
N ASP A 42 -4.21 -0.28 -10.45
CA ASP A 42 -4.90 -1.46 -9.92
C ASP A 42 -4.90 -2.66 -10.87
N SER A 43 -3.71 -3.01 -11.37
CA SER A 43 -3.50 -4.09 -12.34
C SER A 43 -2.81 -5.30 -11.67
N PRO A 44 -3.48 -6.05 -10.78
CA PRO A 44 -2.85 -7.06 -9.91
C PRO A 44 -2.20 -8.20 -10.68
N ARG A 45 -2.73 -8.56 -11.86
CA ARG A 45 -2.12 -9.55 -12.75
C ARG A 45 -0.74 -9.09 -13.23
N GLN A 46 -0.64 -7.84 -13.69
CA GLN A 46 0.61 -7.27 -14.15
C GLN A 46 1.61 -7.11 -13.00
N THR A 47 1.16 -6.63 -11.85
CA THR A 47 1.96 -6.52 -10.62
C THR A 47 2.58 -7.86 -10.25
N THR A 48 1.79 -8.93 -10.21
CA THR A 48 2.28 -10.28 -9.87
C THR A 48 3.31 -10.78 -10.87
N THR A 49 3.06 -10.62 -12.17
CA THR A 49 4.03 -11.02 -13.20
C THR A 49 5.34 -10.23 -13.08
N ILE A 50 5.28 -8.91 -12.91
CA ILE A 50 6.49 -8.07 -12.80
C ILE A 50 7.28 -8.44 -11.54
N LEU A 51 6.60 -8.62 -10.40
CA LEU A 51 7.24 -9.01 -9.14
C LEU A 51 7.98 -10.34 -9.24
N SER A 52 7.42 -11.33 -9.94
CA SER A 52 8.06 -12.65 -10.11
C SER A 52 9.39 -12.59 -10.88
N HIS A 53 9.63 -11.52 -11.64
CA HIS A 53 10.92 -11.30 -12.32
C HIS A 53 11.89 -10.48 -11.46
N LEU A 54 11.38 -9.57 -10.63
CA LEU A 54 12.20 -8.69 -9.79
C LEU A 54 12.68 -9.37 -8.51
N VAL A 55 11.76 -10.00 -7.77
CA VAL A 55 11.97 -10.49 -6.41
C VAL A 55 11.71 -12.00 -6.35
N PRO A 56 12.68 -12.85 -5.93
CA PRO A 56 14.02 -12.48 -5.42
C PRO A 56 15.11 -12.41 -6.50
N ASP A 57 14.89 -12.98 -7.69
CA ASP A 57 15.98 -13.36 -8.61
C ASP A 57 16.84 -12.18 -9.09
N LEU A 58 16.22 -11.12 -9.61
CA LEU A 58 16.97 -9.97 -10.13
C LEU A 58 17.71 -9.24 -8.99
N TYR A 59 17.03 -8.96 -7.87
CA TYR A 59 17.64 -8.25 -6.76
C TYR A 59 18.64 -9.06 -5.94
N SER A 60 18.66 -10.39 -6.10
CA SER A 60 19.76 -11.21 -5.56
C SER A 60 21.08 -10.95 -6.29
N THR A 61 21.02 -10.42 -7.52
CA THR A 61 22.19 -10.15 -8.36
C THR A 61 22.51 -8.66 -8.50
N ILE A 62 21.50 -7.79 -8.45
CA ILE A 62 21.64 -6.35 -8.70
C ILE A 62 21.07 -5.57 -7.51
N SER A 63 21.91 -4.76 -6.87
CA SER A 63 21.47 -3.84 -5.81
C SER A 63 21.04 -2.50 -6.42
N THR A 64 19.75 -2.18 -6.34
CA THR A 64 19.20 -0.87 -6.72
C THR A 64 18.84 -0.06 -5.47
N PRO A 65 18.82 1.28 -5.51
CA PRO A 65 18.41 2.09 -4.37
C PRO A 65 16.95 1.83 -3.94
N LEU A 66 16.12 1.29 -4.85
CA LEU A 66 14.71 0.98 -4.59
C LEU A 66 14.48 -0.48 -4.20
N CYS A 67 15.50 -1.36 -4.20
CA CYS A 67 15.33 -2.80 -3.96
C CYS A 67 14.62 -3.10 -2.63
N HIS A 68 14.95 -2.36 -1.57
CA HIS A 68 14.33 -2.52 -0.25
C HIS A 68 12.83 -2.18 -0.30
N LEU A 69 12.49 -1.02 -0.88
CA LEU A 69 11.12 -0.56 -0.99
C LEU A 69 10.30 -1.48 -1.89
N THR A 70 10.85 -1.91 -3.03
CA THR A 70 10.20 -2.87 -3.93
C THR A 70 9.99 -4.23 -3.25
N THR A 71 10.92 -4.66 -2.39
CA THR A 71 10.75 -5.88 -1.60
C THR A 71 9.57 -5.76 -0.64
N LEU A 72 9.43 -4.63 0.06
CA LEU A 72 8.28 -4.38 0.93
C LEU A 72 6.97 -4.31 0.14
N ILE A 73 6.98 -3.63 -1.02
CA ILE A 73 5.85 -3.59 -1.96
C ILE A 73 5.43 -5.02 -2.36
N SER A 74 6.38 -5.89 -2.67
CA SER A 74 6.09 -7.29 -3.03
C SER A 74 5.40 -8.05 -1.90
N LEU A 75 5.85 -7.87 -0.66
CA LEU A 75 5.27 -8.51 0.52
C LEU A 75 3.85 -8.00 0.81
N ILE A 76 3.63 -6.69 0.71
CA ILE A 76 2.30 -6.09 0.89
C ILE A 76 1.36 -6.56 -0.22
N HIS A 77 1.82 -6.62 -1.47
CA HIS A 77 1.05 -7.15 -2.59
C HIS A 77 0.56 -8.58 -2.33
N HIS A 78 1.42 -9.46 -1.80
CA HIS A 78 1.00 -10.81 -1.41
C HIS A 78 -0.08 -10.81 -0.31
N LEU A 79 0.01 -9.90 0.68
CA LEU A 79 -1.05 -9.74 1.68
C LEU A 79 -2.37 -9.27 1.07
N VAL A 80 -2.33 -8.33 0.12
CA VAL A 80 -3.53 -7.78 -0.54
C VAL A 80 -4.17 -8.83 -1.46
N ALA A 81 -3.36 -9.49 -2.29
CA ALA A 81 -3.82 -10.41 -3.32
C ALA A 81 -4.40 -11.71 -2.74
N ALA A 82 -3.80 -12.24 -1.66
CA ALA A 82 -4.25 -13.49 -1.05
C ALA A 82 -5.21 -13.31 0.13
N TYR A 83 -5.57 -12.07 0.49
CA TYR A 83 -6.43 -11.78 1.63
C TYR A 83 -7.76 -12.58 1.58
N PRO A 84 -8.16 -13.26 2.67
CA PRO A 84 -7.61 -13.20 4.03
C PRO A 84 -6.47 -14.19 4.31
N SER A 85 -6.11 -15.06 3.36
CA SER A 85 -5.00 -15.99 3.52
C SER A 85 -3.65 -15.24 3.60
N GLN A 86 -2.72 -15.82 4.36
CA GLN A 86 -1.34 -15.33 4.48
C GLN A 86 -0.32 -16.34 3.95
N SER A 87 -0.75 -17.43 3.31
CA SER A 87 0.14 -18.50 2.86
C SER A 87 1.20 -18.00 1.88
N THR A 88 0.80 -17.26 0.85
CA THR A 88 1.69 -16.71 -0.18
C THR A 88 2.66 -15.69 0.40
N PHE A 89 2.19 -14.81 1.30
CA PHE A 89 3.05 -13.88 2.02
C PHE A 89 4.12 -14.61 2.84
N ARG A 90 3.75 -15.67 3.58
CA ARG A 90 4.70 -16.43 4.40
C ARG A 90 5.71 -17.17 3.54
N GLN A 91 5.26 -17.81 2.46
CA GLN A 91 6.14 -18.48 1.50
C GLN A 91 7.14 -17.48 0.90
N HIS A 92 6.66 -16.33 0.42
CA HIS A 92 7.50 -15.30 -0.16
C HIS A 92 8.51 -14.76 0.87
N LEU A 93 8.07 -14.43 2.08
CA LEU A 93 8.93 -13.92 3.16
C LEU A 93 10.07 -14.89 3.51
N VAL A 94 9.81 -16.21 3.49
CA VAL A 94 10.82 -17.24 3.76
C VAL A 94 11.81 -17.38 2.60
N SER A 95 11.36 -17.18 1.36
CA SER A 95 12.25 -17.24 0.18
C SER A 95 13.15 -16.02 0.00
N LEU A 96 12.94 -14.92 0.74
CA LEU A 96 13.72 -13.71 0.58
C LEU A 96 15.16 -13.87 1.12
N PRO A 97 16.19 -13.50 0.34
CA PRO A 97 17.55 -13.37 0.83
C PRO A 97 17.68 -12.40 2.01
N TYR A 98 18.58 -12.70 2.94
CA TYR A 98 18.87 -11.81 4.08
C TYR A 98 19.33 -10.42 3.65
N SER A 99 19.99 -10.32 2.49
CA SER A 99 20.46 -9.04 1.93
C SER A 99 19.33 -8.07 1.58
N LEU A 100 18.15 -8.57 1.19
CA LEU A 100 17.02 -7.71 0.81
C LEU A 100 16.19 -7.26 2.02
N LEU A 101 16.07 -8.15 3.02
CA LEU A 101 15.28 -7.89 4.23
C LEU A 101 15.90 -8.58 5.45
N PRO A 102 16.89 -7.94 6.10
CA PRO A 102 17.54 -8.46 7.30
C PRO A 102 16.56 -8.85 8.39
N SER A 103 16.89 -9.89 9.17
CA SER A 103 15.94 -10.46 10.14
C SER A 103 15.62 -9.53 11.32
N ASP A 104 16.57 -8.66 11.63
CA ASP A 104 16.54 -7.64 12.69
C ASP A 104 16.05 -6.27 12.19
N SER A 105 15.73 -6.13 10.89
CA SER A 105 15.31 -4.84 10.35
C SER A 105 13.93 -4.42 10.89
N GLY A 106 13.80 -3.13 11.21
CA GLY A 106 12.52 -2.55 11.63
C GLY A 106 11.41 -2.75 10.59
N SER A 107 11.75 -2.74 9.30
CA SER A 107 10.80 -2.97 8.21
C SER A 107 10.29 -4.41 8.14
N ARG A 108 11.14 -5.40 8.47
CA ARG A 108 10.72 -6.80 8.59
C ARG A 108 9.80 -7.02 9.79
N LEU A 109 10.15 -6.46 10.94
CA LEU A 109 9.33 -6.54 12.15
C LEU A 109 7.98 -5.85 11.94
N TRP A 110 7.96 -4.72 11.24
CA TRP A 110 6.75 -4.00 10.87
C TRP A 110 5.84 -4.84 9.97
N ILE A 111 6.34 -5.40 8.86
CA ILE A 111 5.49 -6.17 7.93
C ILE A 111 4.98 -7.48 8.55
N ILE A 112 5.77 -8.13 9.41
CA ILE A 112 5.33 -9.30 10.19
C ILE A 112 4.24 -8.90 11.18
N SER A 113 4.39 -7.77 11.86
CA SER A 113 3.39 -7.25 12.79
C SER A 113 2.09 -6.89 12.06
N LEU A 114 2.19 -6.28 10.87
CA LEU A 114 1.06 -5.96 10.02
C LEU A 114 0.28 -7.22 9.64
N ALA A 115 0.98 -8.24 9.13
CA ALA A 115 0.39 -9.54 8.84
C ALA A 115 -0.23 -10.18 10.09
N SER A 116 0.43 -10.09 11.24
CA SER A 116 -0.12 -10.63 12.49
C SER A 116 -1.44 -9.96 12.89
N CYS A 117 -1.54 -8.63 12.76
CA CYS A 117 -2.76 -7.89 13.10
C CYS A 117 -3.95 -8.30 12.22
N LEU A 118 -3.72 -8.54 10.92
CA LEU A 118 -4.78 -9.01 10.01
C LEU A 118 -5.32 -10.38 10.40
N ARG A 119 -4.46 -11.28 10.89
CA ARG A 119 -4.85 -12.64 11.32
C ARG A 119 -5.52 -12.65 12.69
N SER A 120 -5.03 -11.85 13.63
CA SER A 120 -5.60 -11.75 14.98
C SER A 120 -6.78 -10.77 15.06
N LEU A 121 -7.17 -10.16 13.93
CA LEU A 121 -8.22 -9.13 13.85
C LEU A 121 -7.96 -7.95 14.82
N ASN A 122 -6.69 -7.63 15.06
CA ASN A 122 -6.32 -6.50 15.93
C ASN A 122 -6.31 -5.21 15.11
N TYR A 123 -7.50 -4.68 14.86
CA TYR A 123 -7.70 -3.54 13.97
C TYR A 123 -7.16 -2.22 14.52
N SER A 124 -7.12 -2.06 15.84
CA SER A 124 -6.51 -0.89 16.47
C SER A 124 -5.01 -0.82 16.18
N LYS A 125 -4.30 -1.93 16.37
CA LYS A 125 -2.87 -2.02 16.03
C LYS A 125 -2.63 -1.96 14.53
N PHE A 126 -3.52 -2.53 13.72
CA PHE A 126 -3.46 -2.43 12.26
C PHE A 126 -3.57 -0.98 11.79
N GLU A 127 -4.50 -0.20 12.33
CA GLU A 127 -4.65 1.22 12.00
C GLU A 127 -3.36 1.98 12.34
N GLU A 128 -2.82 1.80 13.53
CA GLU A 128 -1.55 2.41 13.95
C GLU A 128 -0.38 2.05 13.01
N LEU A 129 -0.22 0.76 12.68
CA LEU A 129 0.87 0.29 11.80
C LEU A 129 0.72 0.78 10.36
N THR A 130 -0.50 1.10 9.92
CA THR A 130 -0.78 1.60 8.56
C THR A 130 -0.86 3.12 8.49
N ARG A 131 -0.56 3.86 9.56
CA ARG A 131 -0.35 5.31 9.49
C ARG A 131 0.98 5.62 8.80
N PRO A 132 1.07 6.71 8.01
CA PRO A 132 2.32 7.13 7.37
C PRO A 132 3.49 7.22 8.35
N SER A 133 3.27 7.78 9.56
CA SER A 133 4.28 7.89 10.62
C SER A 133 5.00 6.58 10.94
N SER A 134 4.33 5.44 10.78
CA SER A 134 4.82 4.12 11.20
C SER A 134 5.76 3.47 10.19
N PHE A 135 5.78 3.96 8.94
CA PHE A 135 6.60 3.38 7.87
C PHE A 135 7.40 4.43 7.07
N LEU A 136 7.28 5.72 7.37
CA LEU A 136 8.03 6.78 6.71
C LEU A 136 9.55 6.57 6.77
N SER A 137 10.06 5.99 7.86
CA SER A 137 11.48 5.65 8.00
C SER A 137 11.97 4.66 6.94
N PHE A 138 11.09 3.78 6.44
CA PHE A 138 11.42 2.77 5.43
C PHE A 138 11.37 3.33 4.01
N LEU A 139 10.68 4.47 3.81
CA LEU A 139 10.52 5.10 2.50
C LEU A 139 11.72 5.96 2.09
N GLY A 140 12.83 5.92 2.83
CA GLY A 140 14.06 6.61 2.47
C GLY A 140 14.06 8.09 2.84
N VAL A 141 13.88 8.41 4.13
CA VAL A 141 14.67 9.50 4.72
C VAL A 141 16.08 8.94 4.91
N ILE A 142 16.80 8.78 3.80
CA ILE A 142 18.25 8.80 3.85
C ILE A 142 18.57 10.29 4.02
N HIS A 143 19.20 10.66 5.13
CA HIS A 143 19.79 11.99 5.30
C HIS A 143 20.53 12.36 4.01
N GLU A 144 20.01 13.32 3.24
CA GLU A 144 20.84 14.16 2.40
C GLU A 144 21.66 15.02 3.37
N PRO A 145 22.98 14.86 3.48
CA PRO A 145 23.78 15.81 4.22
C PRO A 145 23.85 17.08 3.38
N ASP A 146 22.97 18.03 3.72
CA ASP A 146 23.17 19.47 3.59
C ASP A 146 23.93 19.90 2.31
N ARG A 147 23.36 19.59 1.13
CA ARG A 147 23.89 20.09 -0.13
C ARG A 147 23.51 21.56 -0.26
N LYS A 148 24.38 22.44 0.25
CA LYS A 148 24.33 23.89 0.09
C LYS A 148 24.01 24.25 -1.37
N MET A 149 22.92 24.99 -1.54
CA MET A 149 22.49 25.61 -2.80
C MET A 149 23.62 26.50 -3.35
N SER A 150 24.15 26.13 -4.51
CA SER A 150 24.71 27.09 -5.47
C SER A 150 23.71 27.23 -6.62
N PRO A 151 23.38 28.45 -7.05
CA PRO A 151 22.47 28.68 -8.16
C PRO A 151 23.21 28.63 -9.50
N GLU A 152 22.42 28.46 -10.56
CA GLU A 152 22.74 28.65 -11.98
C GLU A 152 23.28 27.45 -12.77
N THR A 153 22.36 26.71 -13.41
CA THR A 153 22.45 26.50 -14.87
C THR A 153 21.08 26.16 -15.47
N VAL A 154 20.85 26.68 -16.67
CA VAL A 154 19.63 26.74 -17.48
C VAL A 154 19.07 25.36 -17.85
N PRO A 155 17.74 25.13 -17.88
CA PRO A 155 17.18 23.84 -18.28
C PRO A 155 17.08 23.71 -19.80
N THR A 156 17.77 22.71 -20.37
CA THR A 156 17.48 22.17 -21.71
C THR A 156 16.56 20.95 -21.54
N SER A 157 15.40 21.03 -22.19
CA SER A 157 14.30 20.06 -22.10
C SER A 157 14.63 18.73 -22.81
N THR A 158 15.20 17.79 -22.08
CA THR A 158 15.16 16.36 -22.41
C THR A 158 14.63 15.63 -21.18
N SER A 159 13.50 14.93 -21.32
CA SER A 159 12.73 14.31 -20.22
C SER A 159 13.46 13.07 -19.69
N GLU A 160 14.59 13.25 -19.01
CA GLU A 160 15.25 12.21 -18.25
C GLU A 160 14.53 12.05 -16.90
N LEU A 161 14.06 10.84 -16.61
CA LEU A 161 13.46 10.47 -15.33
C LEU A 161 14.53 10.61 -14.25
N THR A 162 14.58 11.76 -13.59
CA THR A 162 15.52 11.95 -12.48
C THR A 162 15.22 10.92 -11.38
N PRO A 163 16.24 10.42 -10.65
CA PRO A 163 16.06 9.39 -9.61
C PRO A 163 15.06 9.77 -8.51
N SER A 164 14.81 11.07 -8.31
CA SER A 164 13.77 11.59 -7.42
C SER A 164 12.35 11.26 -7.90
N SER A 165 12.12 11.18 -9.21
CA SER A 165 10.81 10.85 -9.80
C SER A 165 10.44 9.39 -9.54
N SER A 166 11.36 8.45 -9.76
CA SER A 166 11.15 7.01 -9.50
C SER A 166 10.89 6.71 -8.02
N LEU A 167 11.62 7.37 -7.11
CA LEU A 167 11.36 7.24 -5.66
C LEU A 167 9.98 7.79 -5.29
N SER A 168 9.58 8.93 -5.83
CA SER A 168 8.24 9.50 -5.57
C SER A 168 7.14 8.57 -6.06
N LEU A 169 7.35 7.91 -7.21
CA LEU A 169 6.44 6.95 -7.79
C LEU A 169 6.34 5.68 -6.93
N ALA A 170 7.49 5.16 -6.47
CA ALA A 170 7.56 4.02 -5.56
C ALA A 170 6.82 4.30 -4.24
N LYS A 171 7.01 5.49 -3.66
CA LYS A 171 6.29 5.93 -2.44
C LYS A 171 4.78 5.95 -2.68
N ARG A 172 4.33 6.51 -3.80
CA ARG A 172 2.90 6.53 -4.15
C ARG A 172 2.32 5.13 -4.31
N ALA A 173 3.03 4.23 -5.00
CA ALA A 173 2.62 2.84 -5.15
C ALA A 173 2.55 2.11 -3.80
N PHE A 174 3.53 2.33 -2.92
CA PHE A 174 3.52 1.79 -1.56
C PHE A 174 2.28 2.24 -0.77
N HIS A 175 1.99 3.55 -0.78
CA HIS A 175 0.80 4.08 -0.11
C HIS A 175 -0.49 3.49 -0.68
N ALA A 176 -0.59 3.36 -2.02
CA ALA A 176 -1.76 2.79 -2.68
C ALA A 176 -2.00 1.32 -2.29
N LEU A 177 -0.94 0.52 -2.14
CA LEU A 177 -1.07 -0.87 -1.67
C LEU A 177 -1.51 -0.95 -0.21
N ILE A 178 -0.97 -0.11 0.67
CA ILE A 178 -1.43 -0.08 2.07
C ILE A 178 -2.88 0.38 2.15
N ASP A 179 -3.30 1.34 1.33
CA ASP A 179 -4.69 1.78 1.26
C ASP A 179 -5.62 0.65 0.77
N SER A 180 -5.19 -0.09 -0.26
CA SER A 180 -5.89 -1.29 -0.74
C SER A 180 -6.04 -2.35 0.36
N LEU A 181 -5.01 -2.53 1.18
CA LEU A 181 -5.05 -3.42 2.33
C LEU A 181 -6.02 -2.92 3.41
N ARG A 182 -6.01 -1.61 3.70
CA ARG A 182 -6.95 -0.97 4.64
C ARG A 182 -8.40 -1.15 4.19
N ILE A 183 -8.69 -1.02 2.89
CA ILE A 183 -10.03 -1.25 2.34
C ILE A 183 -10.48 -2.70 2.60
N LYS A 184 -9.64 -3.69 2.34
CA LYS A 184 -9.95 -5.12 2.59
C LYS A 184 -10.12 -5.42 4.09
N ALA A 185 -9.26 -4.86 4.93
CA ALA A 185 -9.35 -5.01 6.37
C ALA A 185 -10.65 -4.38 6.91
N ARG A 186 -10.98 -3.17 6.45
CA ARG A 186 -12.18 -2.40 6.83
C ARG A 186 -13.47 -3.18 6.65
N GLU A 187 -13.66 -3.85 5.51
CA GLU A 187 -14.86 -4.66 5.28
C GLU A 187 -14.97 -5.80 6.31
N LYS A 188 -13.86 -6.45 6.65
CA LYS A 188 -13.86 -7.49 7.70
C LYS A 188 -14.07 -6.93 9.10
N THR A 189 -13.46 -5.79 9.43
CA THR A 189 -13.72 -5.10 10.70
C THR A 189 -15.19 -4.75 10.83
N TRP A 190 -15.79 -4.30 9.73
CA TRP A 190 -17.19 -3.92 9.70
C TRP A 190 -18.10 -5.12 9.96
N ASP A 191 -17.83 -6.29 9.38
CA ASP A 191 -18.56 -7.53 9.70
C ASP A 191 -18.51 -7.86 11.19
N VAL A 192 -17.34 -7.73 11.82
CA VAL A 192 -17.17 -7.95 13.26
C VAL A 192 -18.00 -6.94 14.06
N ILE A 193 -17.89 -5.64 13.75
CA ILE A 193 -18.66 -4.59 14.42
C ILE A 193 -20.16 -4.85 14.30
N ARG A 194 -20.67 -5.19 13.10
CA ARG A 194 -22.09 -5.48 12.93
C ARG A 194 -22.56 -6.68 13.74
N SER A 195 -21.71 -7.68 13.94
CA SER A 195 -22.05 -8.85 14.73
C SER A 195 -22.13 -8.53 16.23
N ALA A 196 -21.30 -7.59 16.70
CA ALA A 196 -21.14 -7.27 18.11
C ALA A 196 -22.09 -6.16 18.59
N TYR A 197 -22.46 -5.21 17.72
CA TYR A 197 -23.22 -4.01 18.10
C TYR A 197 -24.58 -3.96 17.42
N ARG A 198 -25.62 -3.57 18.16
CA ARG A 198 -26.98 -3.35 17.63
C ARG A 198 -27.23 -1.90 17.24
N GLU A 199 -26.56 -0.97 17.90
CA GLU A 199 -26.67 0.46 17.67
C GLU A 199 -25.28 1.10 17.72
N LEU A 200 -25.09 2.15 16.93
CA LEU A 200 -23.88 2.97 16.88
C LEU A 200 -24.29 4.42 17.13
N ALA A 201 -23.82 5.01 18.23
CA ALA A 201 -24.03 6.42 18.55
C ALA A 201 -22.84 7.23 18.00
N CYS A 202 -23.00 7.83 16.82
CA CYS A 202 -21.97 8.61 16.13
C CYS A 202 -22.33 10.11 16.13
N HIS A 203 -22.67 10.64 17.29
CA HIS A 203 -23.01 12.06 17.44
C HIS A 203 -21.79 12.95 17.15
N PRO A 204 -21.96 14.07 16.43
CA PRO A 204 -20.87 15.01 16.16
C PRO A 204 -20.32 15.66 17.44
N GLU A 205 -21.15 15.83 18.46
CA GLU A 205 -20.77 16.46 19.74
C GLU A 205 -20.11 15.48 20.72
N SER A 206 -20.41 14.18 20.60
CA SER A 206 -19.82 13.11 21.44
C SER A 206 -18.81 12.32 20.60
N GLY A 207 -17.66 12.94 20.34
CA GLY A 207 -16.66 12.44 19.38
C GLY A 207 -16.09 11.06 19.68
N ALA A 208 -16.11 10.58 20.94
CA ALA A 208 -15.41 9.36 21.33
C ALA A 208 -15.83 8.10 20.53
N SER A 209 -17.13 7.88 20.34
CA SER A 209 -17.65 6.73 19.58
C SER A 209 -17.40 6.87 18.08
N ARG A 210 -17.49 8.10 17.56
CA ARG A 210 -17.19 8.41 16.16
C ARG A 210 -15.71 8.17 15.86
N ASP A 211 -14.83 8.71 16.68
CA ASP A 211 -13.37 8.57 16.56
C ASP A 211 -12.93 7.11 16.74
N TRP A 212 -13.60 6.37 17.63
CA TRP A 212 -13.39 4.93 17.76
C TRP A 212 -13.76 4.20 16.48
N LEU A 213 -14.91 4.51 15.87
CA LEU A 213 -15.38 3.86 14.65
C LEU A 213 -14.47 4.21 13.46
N GLU A 214 -14.08 5.48 13.33
CA GLU A 214 -13.18 5.98 12.30
C GLU A 214 -11.82 5.27 12.34
N ARG A 215 -11.24 5.14 13.54
CA ARG A 215 -9.98 4.42 13.75
C ARG A 215 -10.14 2.92 13.50
N SER A 216 -11.18 2.30 14.05
CA SER A 216 -11.40 0.85 13.90
C SER A 216 -11.54 0.46 12.43
N LEU A 217 -12.20 1.29 11.63
CA LEU A 217 -12.41 1.08 10.19
C LEU A 217 -11.28 1.64 9.32
N SER A 218 -10.28 2.31 9.91
CA SER A 218 -9.17 2.92 9.16
C SER A 218 -9.67 3.78 7.99
N LEU A 219 -10.69 4.62 8.24
CA LEU A 219 -11.37 5.41 7.19
C LEU A 219 -10.51 6.51 6.54
N PRO A 220 -9.61 7.21 7.26
CA PRO A 220 -8.73 8.19 6.65
C PRO A 220 -7.90 7.58 5.53
N SER A 221 -7.82 8.29 4.40
CA SER A 221 -6.91 7.91 3.32
C SER A 221 -5.48 8.23 3.72
N ILE A 222 -4.55 7.33 3.38
CA ILE A 222 -3.12 7.57 3.54
C ILE A 222 -2.46 8.05 2.25
N VAL A 223 -3.20 8.08 1.14
CA VAL A 223 -2.74 8.57 -0.15
C VAL A 223 -2.96 10.09 -0.17
N PRO A 224 -1.92 10.93 -0.27
CA PRO A 224 -2.05 12.38 -0.14
C PRO A 224 -3.04 13.04 -1.11
N ALA A 225 -3.23 12.44 -2.29
CA ALA A 225 -4.13 12.96 -3.32
C ALA A 225 -5.58 12.46 -3.20
N CYS A 226 -5.84 11.45 -2.36
CA CYS A 226 -7.16 10.85 -2.22
C CYS A 226 -7.81 11.33 -0.93
N ARG A 227 -9.02 11.88 -1.03
CA ARG A 227 -9.83 12.21 0.13
C ARG A 227 -10.26 10.91 0.82
N GLY A 228 -9.99 10.79 2.11
CA GLY A 228 -10.55 9.71 2.93
C GLY A 228 -12.07 9.79 2.97
N ILE A 229 -12.72 8.68 3.31
CA ILE A 229 -14.15 8.65 3.55
C ILE A 229 -14.42 9.06 5.00
N CYS A 230 -15.38 9.93 5.27
CA CYS A 230 -15.76 10.22 6.66
C CYS A 230 -16.73 9.15 7.20
N VAL A 231 -16.92 9.10 8.52
CA VAL A 231 -17.83 8.14 9.17
C VAL A 231 -19.25 8.25 8.62
N ASP A 232 -19.76 9.47 8.38
CA ASP A 232 -21.14 9.66 7.90
C ASP A 232 -21.31 9.15 6.48
N GLU A 233 -20.37 9.46 5.58
CA GLU A 233 -20.38 8.98 4.20
C GLU A 233 -20.26 7.44 4.16
N TRP A 234 -19.43 6.86 5.02
CA TRP A 234 -19.30 5.41 5.15
C TRP A 234 -20.62 4.77 5.62
N LEU A 235 -21.23 5.30 6.68
CA LEU A 235 -22.49 4.77 7.23
C LEU A 235 -23.65 4.96 6.25
N GLU A 236 -23.69 6.05 5.50
CA GLU A 236 -24.70 6.27 4.45
C GLU A 236 -24.57 5.23 3.33
N ARG A 237 -23.34 4.92 2.88
CA ARG A 237 -23.11 3.83 1.92
C ARG A 237 -23.58 2.48 2.49
N LYS A 238 -23.26 2.17 3.74
CA LYS A 238 -23.73 0.95 4.40
C LYS A 238 -25.24 0.93 4.64
N SER A 239 -25.88 2.09 4.71
CA SER A 239 -27.34 2.24 4.76
C SER A 239 -27.98 1.87 3.41
N GLN A 240 -27.38 2.32 2.31
CA GLN A 240 -27.81 1.93 0.96
C GLN A 240 -27.64 0.42 0.70
N GLU A 241 -26.63 -0.20 1.32
CA GLU A 241 -26.45 -1.66 1.33
C GLU A 241 -27.42 -2.41 2.27
N GLY A 242 -28.30 -1.69 2.99
CA GLY A 242 -29.26 -2.27 3.94
C GLY A 242 -28.63 -2.80 5.24
N GLN A 243 -27.38 -2.45 5.52
CA GLN A 243 -26.63 -2.98 6.67
C GLN A 243 -26.79 -2.13 7.93
N VAL A 244 -27.14 -0.87 7.78
CA VAL A 244 -27.51 0.05 8.87
C VAL A 244 -28.73 0.87 8.44
N ARG A 245 -29.38 1.53 9.40
CA ARG A 245 -30.40 2.56 9.13
C ARG A 245 -30.35 3.64 10.19
N LYS A 246 -30.74 4.87 9.84
CA LYS A 246 -30.90 5.96 10.82
C LYS A 246 -32.05 5.61 11.78
N LYS A 247 -31.88 5.94 13.05
CA LYS A 247 -32.90 5.70 14.08
C LYS A 247 -33.97 6.81 14.01
N ASP A 248 -35.21 6.43 13.72
CA ASP A 248 -36.33 7.35 13.69
C ASP A 248 -36.61 7.92 15.09
N GLY A 249 -36.71 9.25 15.20
CA GLY A 249 -37.06 9.94 16.45
C GLY A 249 -35.95 10.04 17.52
N ALA A 250 -34.73 9.59 17.24
CA ALA A 250 -33.56 9.84 18.09
C ALA A 250 -32.81 11.10 17.64
N SER A 251 -32.00 11.68 18.55
CA SER A 251 -31.06 12.74 18.21
C SER A 251 -30.17 12.34 17.02
N GLU A 252 -29.89 13.31 16.14
CA GLU A 252 -29.08 13.11 14.93
C GLU A 252 -27.76 12.39 15.25
N GLY A 253 -27.43 11.36 14.47
CA GLY A 253 -26.18 10.60 14.61
C GLY A 253 -26.30 9.20 15.22
N THR A 254 -27.50 8.71 15.53
CA THR A 254 -27.70 7.32 15.96
C THR A 254 -28.08 6.40 14.79
N TRP A 255 -27.35 5.29 14.66
CA TRP A 255 -27.55 4.29 13.62
C TRP A 255 -27.90 2.94 14.23
N ILE A 256 -28.90 2.26 13.67
CA ILE A 256 -29.28 0.88 14.02
C ILE A 256 -28.60 -0.06 13.04
N VAL A 257 -27.92 -1.08 13.55
CA VAL A 257 -27.29 -2.13 12.76
C VAL A 257 -28.33 -3.18 12.37
N CYS A 258 -28.47 -3.41 11.07
CA CYS A 258 -29.34 -4.45 10.52
C CYS A 258 -28.58 -5.79 10.50
N LYS A 259 -29.08 -6.79 11.24
CA LYS A 259 -28.58 -8.15 11.13
C LYS A 259 -28.96 -8.74 9.78
N VAL A 260 -28.02 -9.46 9.16
CA VAL A 260 -28.33 -10.31 8.00
C VAL A 260 -29.35 -11.34 8.48
N ARG A 261 -30.52 -11.38 7.83
CA ARG A 261 -31.52 -12.43 8.06
C ARG A 261 -31.06 -13.74 7.44
#